data_AF-A0A0M0KA15-F1
#
_entry.id   AF-A0A0M0KA15-F1
#
_cell.length_a   1.000
_cell.length_b   1.000
_cell.length_c   1.000
_cell.angle_alpha   90.00
_cell.angle_beta   90.00
_cell.angle_gamma   90.00
#
_symmetry.space_group_name_H-M   'P 1'
#
loop_
_entity.id
_entity.type
_entity.pdbx_description
1 polymer ?
#
loop_
_entity_poly.entity_id
_entity_poly.type
_entity_poly.pdbx_seq_one_letter_code
_entity_poly.pdbx_strand_id
1 'polypeptide(L)'
;MASDEQLVLRPFDESRLAKPSDWAALEVDDLESSMADLANDVDAAFEEAKRELAAEKAAKKAAKKAAKKASAATTSRTIVDTHVHLWSASSLPPWLIGDTSLTSIAVDASIADYASQVPNVTHCVYMEVDVAPEDRAKEAAALVALCADPSNRLCGAVIGAPVVDGTVDEFAAWVERWSAVPSVKGVRQVLHPQPAGTCLRDDIVAKAKLAGDFDLVFELCVRADDLKSVAALAAAAPSTRFVLDH
;
A
#
# COMPACT_ATOMS: atom_id res chain seq x y z
N MET A 1 -47.16 -9.88 -0.17
CA MET A 1 -47.91 -10.65 0.85
C MET A 1 -47.14 -11.94 1.09
N ALA A 2 -46.26 -11.92 2.08
CA ALA A 2 -45.62 -13.12 2.62
C ALA A 2 -46.44 -13.52 3.85
N SER A 3 -46.90 -14.77 3.89
CA SER A 3 -47.78 -15.30 4.92
C SER A 3 -47.01 -15.71 6.17
N ASP A 4 -47.47 -15.23 7.32
CA ASP A 4 -47.08 -15.68 8.66
C ASP A 4 -47.42 -17.16 8.86
N GLU A 5 -46.41 -18.04 8.92
CA GLU A 5 -46.54 -19.32 9.60
C GLU A 5 -46.17 -19.13 11.08
N GLN A 6 -47.19 -19.05 11.94
CA GLN A 6 -47.03 -19.14 13.38
C GLN A 6 -46.49 -20.54 13.75
N LEU A 7 -45.30 -20.59 14.32
CA LEU A 7 -44.76 -21.75 15.04
C LEU A 7 -45.66 -22.07 16.24
N VAL A 8 -46.60 -23.01 16.06
CA VAL A 8 -47.36 -23.58 17.17
C VAL A 8 -46.46 -24.57 17.91
N LEU A 9 -45.88 -24.13 19.03
CA LEU A 9 -45.19 -25.02 19.97
C LEU A 9 -46.21 -26.02 20.53
N ARG A 10 -45.93 -27.33 20.37
CA ARG A 10 -46.78 -28.38 20.94
C ARG A 10 -46.72 -28.32 22.48
N PRO A 11 -47.82 -28.62 23.20
CA PRO A 11 -47.80 -28.68 24.67
C PRO A 11 -46.77 -29.70 25.16
N PHE A 12 -46.07 -29.34 26.24
CA PHE A 12 -45.12 -30.22 26.91
C PHE A 12 -45.85 -31.44 27.50
N ASP A 13 -45.36 -32.63 27.16
CA ASP A 13 -45.90 -33.89 27.64
C ASP A 13 -45.22 -34.30 28.94
N GLU A 14 -45.89 -34.03 30.07
CA GLU A 14 -45.40 -34.38 31.41
C GLU A 14 -45.26 -35.89 31.65
N SER A 15 -45.85 -36.75 30.80
CA SER A 15 -45.70 -38.21 30.91
C SER A 15 -44.27 -38.68 30.63
N ARG A 16 -43.43 -37.82 30.02
CA ARG A 16 -42.01 -38.05 29.75
C ARG A 16 -41.10 -37.72 30.92
N LEU A 17 -41.61 -37.13 32.00
CA LEU A 17 -40.83 -36.87 33.19
C LEU A 17 -40.55 -38.18 33.93
N ALA A 18 -39.28 -38.40 34.27
CA ALA A 18 -38.88 -39.57 35.05
C ALA A 18 -39.57 -39.56 36.42
N LYS A 19 -40.15 -40.70 36.79
CA LYS A 19 -40.85 -40.92 38.05
C LYS A 19 -39.91 -41.56 39.07
N PRO A 20 -40.17 -41.42 40.39
CA PRO A 20 -39.37 -42.08 41.42
C PRO A 20 -39.18 -43.60 41.22
N SER A 21 -40.15 -44.28 40.61
CA SER A 21 -40.06 -45.70 40.25
C SER A 21 -39.00 -46.02 39.19
N ASP A 22 -38.70 -45.06 38.32
CA ASP A 22 -37.76 -45.24 37.20
C ASP A 22 -36.30 -45.31 37.71
N TRP A 23 -36.06 -44.81 38.92
CA TRP A 23 -34.76 -44.82 39.59
C TRP A 23 -34.60 -45.98 40.58
N ALA A 24 -35.70 -46.64 40.97
CA ALA A 24 -35.68 -47.72 41.96
C ALA A 24 -35.08 -49.04 41.44
N ALA A 25 -34.88 -49.16 40.13
CA ALA A 25 -34.28 -50.33 39.46
C ALA A 25 -32.78 -50.16 39.17
N LEU A 26 -32.18 -49.02 39.50
CA LEU A 26 -30.74 -48.81 39.34
C LEU A 26 -30.03 -49.37 40.59
N GLU A 27 -29.52 -50.59 40.49
CA GLU A 27 -28.64 -51.16 41.53
C GLU A 27 -27.41 -50.25 41.68
N VAL A 28 -27.19 -49.79 42.91
CA VAL A 28 -26.22 -48.72 43.24
C VAL A 28 -24.78 -49.22 43.37
N ASP A 29 -24.54 -50.52 43.17
CA ASP A 29 -23.24 -51.16 43.44
C ASP A 29 -22.20 -51.01 42.31
N ASP A 30 -22.56 -50.43 41.15
CA ASP A 30 -21.62 -50.16 40.04
C ASP A 30 -21.37 -48.64 39.81
N LEU A 31 -22.00 -47.79 40.63
CA LEU A 31 -21.91 -46.33 40.51
C LEU A 31 -20.61 -45.77 41.12
N GLU A 32 -20.12 -46.30 42.25
CA GLU A 32 -18.90 -45.76 42.87
C GLU A 32 -17.64 -46.03 42.04
N SER A 33 -17.51 -47.23 41.45
CA SER A 33 -16.41 -47.56 40.53
C SER A 33 -16.48 -46.72 39.26
N SER A 34 -17.67 -46.64 38.65
CA SER A 34 -17.88 -45.87 37.42
C SER A 34 -17.67 -44.36 37.63
N MET A 35 -18.06 -43.83 38.80
CA MET A 35 -17.82 -42.43 39.16
C MET A 35 -16.34 -42.15 39.50
N ALA A 36 -15.62 -43.11 40.09
CA ALA A 36 -14.20 -42.99 40.36
C ALA A 36 -13.37 -43.03 39.07
N ASP A 37 -13.70 -43.92 38.14
CA ASP A 37 -13.06 -43.98 36.82
C ASP A 37 -13.34 -42.71 36.01
N LEU A 38 -14.59 -42.22 36.03
CA LEU A 38 -14.96 -40.95 35.39
C LEU A 38 -14.24 -39.75 36.03
N ALA A 39 -14.06 -39.73 37.35
CA ALA A 39 -13.32 -38.68 38.04
C ALA A 39 -11.83 -38.68 37.67
N ASN A 40 -11.21 -39.87 37.59
CA ASN A 40 -9.82 -40.01 37.15
C ASN A 40 -9.62 -39.57 35.69
N ASP A 41 -10.58 -39.88 34.80
CA ASP A 41 -10.55 -39.46 33.41
C ASP A 41 -10.72 -37.93 33.27
N VAL A 42 -11.58 -37.32 34.08
CA VAL A 42 -11.74 -35.86 34.14
C VAL A 42 -10.47 -35.18 34.64
N ASP A 43 -9.85 -35.71 35.70
CA ASP A 43 -8.59 -35.16 36.24
C ASP A 43 -7.44 -35.30 35.24
N ALA A 44 -7.34 -36.44 34.54
CA ALA A 44 -6.36 -36.66 33.48
C ALA A 44 -6.55 -35.68 32.31
N ALA A 45 -7.79 -35.50 31.84
CA ALA A 45 -8.13 -34.55 30.80
C ALA A 45 -7.85 -33.10 31.23
N PHE A 46 -8.07 -32.77 32.51
CA PHE A 46 -7.79 -31.44 33.04
C PHE A 46 -6.28 -31.14 33.12
N GLU A 47 -5.47 -32.13 33.49
CA GLU A 47 -4.00 -31.99 33.49
C GLU A 47 -3.41 -31.93 32.08
N GLU A 48 -3.99 -32.65 31.12
CA GLU A 48 -3.63 -32.53 29.69
C GLU A 48 -3.96 -31.13 29.15
N ALA A 49 -5.17 -30.63 29.40
CA ALA A 49 -5.57 -29.28 29.02
C ALA A 49 -4.69 -28.19 29.66
N LYS A 50 -4.25 -28.38 30.92
CA LYS A 50 -3.28 -27.48 31.56
C LYS A 50 -1.92 -27.50 30.87
N ARG A 51 -1.43 -28.67 30.45
CA ARG A 51 -0.16 -28.82 29.71
C ARG A 51 -0.23 -28.15 28.34
N GLU A 52 -1.32 -28.35 27.61
CA GLU A 52 -1.56 -27.68 26.32
C GLU A 52 -1.61 -26.16 26.48
N LEU A 53 -2.36 -25.65 27.46
CA LEU A 53 -2.45 -24.22 27.75
C LEU A 53 -1.09 -23.64 28.18
N ALA A 54 -0.29 -24.40 28.95
CA ALA A 54 1.07 -24.00 29.32
C ALA A 54 2.00 -23.95 28.11
N ALA A 55 1.91 -24.94 27.21
CA ALA A 55 2.67 -24.98 25.96
C ALA A 55 2.28 -23.81 25.02
N GLU A 56 0.99 -23.51 24.90
CA GLU A 56 0.49 -22.39 24.10
C GLU A 56 0.95 -21.03 24.68
N LYS A 57 0.89 -20.87 26.01
CA LYS A 57 1.42 -19.68 26.71
C LYS A 57 2.93 -19.55 26.52
N ALA A 58 3.68 -20.66 26.57
CA ALA A 58 5.12 -20.67 26.34
C ALA A 58 5.45 -20.30 24.89
N ALA A 59 4.72 -20.84 23.91
CA ALA A 59 4.85 -20.51 22.49
C ALA A 59 4.54 -19.03 22.21
N LYS A 60 3.44 -18.49 22.75
CA LYS A 60 3.09 -17.06 22.67
C LYS A 60 4.14 -16.17 23.33
N LYS A 61 4.69 -16.57 24.48
CA LYS A 61 5.79 -15.85 25.17
C LYS A 61 7.09 -15.89 24.36
N ALA A 62 7.42 -17.02 23.75
CA ALA A 62 8.57 -17.18 22.87
C ALA A 62 8.43 -16.33 21.60
N ALA A 63 7.26 -16.33 20.96
CA ALA A 63 6.95 -15.48 19.81
C ALA A 63 7.05 -13.98 20.15
N LYS A 64 6.51 -13.55 21.30
CA LYS A 64 6.63 -12.17 21.78
C LYS A 64 8.09 -11.78 22.10
N LYS A 65 8.88 -12.71 22.64
CA LYS A 65 10.32 -12.51 22.90
C LYS A 65 11.12 -12.45 21.60
N ALA A 66 10.79 -13.27 20.60
CA ALA A 66 11.39 -13.25 19.27
C ALA A 66 11.07 -11.94 18.54
N ALA A 67 9.81 -11.48 18.56
CA ALA A 67 9.39 -10.19 18.00
C ALA A 67 10.09 -9.01 18.69
N LYS A 68 10.24 -9.05 20.02
CA LYS A 68 10.98 -8.03 20.78
C LYS A 68 12.48 -8.06 20.48
N LYS A 69 13.08 -9.24 20.27
CA LYS A 69 14.49 -9.39 19.89
C LYS A 69 14.75 -8.94 18.44
N ALA A 70 13.81 -9.18 17.53
CA ALA A 70 13.85 -8.67 16.16
C ALA A 70 13.71 -7.14 16.12
N SER A 71 12.83 -6.57 16.95
CA SER A 71 12.67 -5.11 17.10
C SER A 71 13.90 -4.43 17.75
N ALA A 72 14.67 -5.15 18.58
CA ALA A 72 15.86 -4.62 19.24
C ALA A 72 17.14 -4.69 18.39
N ALA A 73 17.13 -5.37 17.23
CA ALA A 73 18.32 -5.58 16.41
C ALA A 73 18.53 -4.53 15.31
N THR A 74 17.51 -3.74 14.95
CA THR A 74 17.66 -2.68 13.94
C THR A 74 16.64 -1.57 14.18
N THR A 75 16.95 -0.57 15.00
CA THR A 75 16.29 0.75 14.84
C THR A 75 16.98 1.51 13.71
N SER A 76 16.99 0.92 12.51
CA SER A 76 17.25 1.68 11.29
C SER A 76 15.98 2.48 11.06
N ARG A 77 16.04 3.77 11.35
CA ARG A 77 14.94 4.68 11.06
C ARG A 77 14.68 4.63 9.55
N THR A 78 13.46 4.32 9.13
CA THR A 78 13.05 4.47 7.74
C THR A 78 13.21 5.94 7.34
N ILE A 79 14.08 6.20 6.38
CA ILE A 79 14.26 7.50 5.74
C ILE A 79 13.90 7.29 4.27
N VAL A 80 12.92 8.05 3.79
CA VAL A 80 12.46 8.02 2.40
C VAL A 80 12.87 9.32 1.75
N ASP A 81 13.63 9.23 0.66
CA ASP A 81 13.83 10.37 -0.24
C ASP A 81 12.72 10.32 -1.30
N THR A 82 11.81 11.28 -1.25
CA THR A 82 10.61 11.24 -2.09
C THR A 82 10.81 11.85 -3.47
N HIS A 83 12.00 12.39 -3.79
CA HIS A 83 12.20 13.13 -5.03
C HIS A 83 13.64 12.95 -5.56
N VAL A 84 13.86 11.88 -6.32
CA VAL A 84 15.17 11.55 -6.90
C VAL A 84 15.10 11.52 -8.42
N HIS A 85 16.02 12.21 -9.09
CA HIS A 85 16.23 12.09 -10.53
C HIS A 85 17.46 11.24 -10.82
N LEU A 86 17.37 10.42 -11.87
CA LEU A 86 18.45 9.59 -12.38
C LEU A 86 18.46 9.72 -13.91
N TRP A 87 19.65 9.77 -14.50
CA TRP A 87 19.84 9.78 -15.96
C TRP A 87 21.24 9.27 -16.31
N SER A 88 21.49 9.06 -17.61
CA SER A 88 22.82 8.77 -18.15
C SER A 88 23.30 9.90 -19.04
N ALA A 89 24.61 10.18 -19.02
CA ALA A 89 25.29 11.08 -19.93
C ALA A 89 25.12 10.68 -21.41
N SER A 90 24.83 9.40 -21.68
CA SER A 90 24.54 8.90 -23.03
C SER A 90 23.11 9.20 -23.51
N SER A 91 22.22 9.64 -22.63
CA SER A 91 20.81 9.90 -22.91
C SER A 91 20.29 11.02 -22.01
N LEU A 92 20.87 12.22 -22.16
CA LEU A 92 20.49 13.40 -21.38
C LEU A 92 19.08 13.91 -21.76
N PRO A 93 18.32 14.45 -20.79
CA PRO A 93 17.03 15.05 -21.09
C PRO A 93 17.19 16.31 -21.94
N PRO A 94 16.20 16.68 -22.79
CA PRO A 94 16.31 17.77 -23.75
C PRO A 94 16.72 19.12 -23.14
N TRP A 95 16.22 19.45 -21.95
CA TRP A 95 16.52 20.72 -21.27
C TRP A 95 17.98 20.84 -20.82
N LEU A 96 18.71 19.74 -20.75
CA LEU A 96 20.12 19.72 -20.35
C LEU A 96 21.07 19.76 -21.55
N ILE A 97 20.59 19.42 -22.76
CA ILE A 97 21.41 19.36 -23.96
C ILE A 97 21.75 20.79 -24.43
N GLY A 98 23.04 21.12 -24.40
CA GLY A 98 23.55 22.39 -24.92
C GLY A 98 23.46 23.57 -23.95
N ASP A 99 22.89 23.38 -22.76
CA ASP A 99 22.95 24.40 -21.71
C ASP A 99 24.32 24.39 -21.03
N THR A 100 25.16 25.35 -21.41
CA THR A 100 26.53 25.46 -20.89
C THR A 100 26.58 25.77 -19.39
N SER A 101 25.52 26.34 -18.82
CA SER A 101 25.43 26.64 -17.39
C SER A 101 25.17 25.40 -16.54
N LEU A 102 24.64 24.32 -17.13
CA LEU A 102 24.27 23.08 -16.46
C LEU A 102 25.24 21.92 -16.74
N THR A 103 26.38 22.19 -17.37
CA THR A 103 27.38 21.16 -17.73
C THR A 103 27.87 20.32 -16.54
N SER A 104 27.83 20.87 -15.32
CA SER A 104 28.22 20.13 -14.10
C SER A 104 27.31 18.95 -13.75
N ILE A 105 26.05 18.97 -14.21
CA ILE A 105 25.08 17.89 -13.97
C ILE A 105 24.84 17.03 -15.23
N ALA A 106 25.50 17.36 -16.36
CA ALA A 106 25.48 16.59 -17.61
C ALA A 106 26.41 15.35 -17.55
N VAL A 107 26.31 14.59 -16.46
CA VAL A 107 27.08 13.38 -16.16
C VAL A 107 26.15 12.23 -15.84
N ASP A 108 26.67 11.00 -15.71
CA ASP A 108 25.87 9.87 -15.23
C ASP A 108 25.41 10.14 -13.77
N ALA A 109 24.12 9.96 -13.54
CA ALA A 109 23.48 10.02 -12.24
C ALA A 109 22.77 8.69 -11.99
N SER A 110 23.55 7.64 -11.70
CA SER A 110 23.03 6.30 -11.54
C SER A 110 22.48 6.03 -10.14
N ILE A 111 21.65 4.99 -9.99
CA ILE A 111 21.16 4.55 -8.68
C ILE A 111 22.30 4.10 -7.74
N ALA A 112 23.40 3.59 -8.30
CA ALA A 112 24.58 3.20 -7.54
C ALA A 112 25.32 4.43 -6.99
N ASP A 113 25.48 5.46 -7.83
CA ASP A 113 26.09 6.74 -7.41
C ASP A 113 25.24 7.41 -6.33
N TYR A 114 23.92 7.45 -6.52
CA TYR A 114 22.97 7.95 -5.53
C TYR A 114 23.12 7.22 -4.18
N ALA A 115 23.10 5.88 -4.19
CA ALA A 115 23.18 5.08 -2.96
C ALA A 115 24.49 5.31 -2.19
N SER A 116 25.60 5.60 -2.90
CA SER A 116 26.89 5.92 -2.28
C SER A 116 26.92 7.30 -1.61
N GLN A 117 26.17 8.27 -2.13
CA GLN A 117 26.14 9.64 -1.63
C GLN A 117 25.19 9.81 -0.44
N VAL A 118 24.11 9.04 -0.38
CA VAL A 118 23.11 9.09 0.70
C VAL A 118 22.94 7.74 1.39
N PRO A 119 23.98 7.23 2.09
CA PRO A 119 23.98 5.86 2.64
C PRO A 119 22.88 5.62 3.68
N ASN A 120 22.36 6.68 4.31
CA ASN A 120 21.32 6.61 5.34
C ASN A 120 19.89 6.58 4.80
N VAL A 121 19.66 6.91 3.52
CA VAL A 121 18.33 6.83 2.91
C VAL A 121 17.98 5.36 2.72
N THR A 122 16.82 4.93 3.22
CA THR A 122 16.39 3.53 3.15
C THR A 122 15.56 3.22 1.91
N HIS A 123 14.84 4.21 1.39
CA HIS A 123 13.95 4.08 0.24
C HIS A 123 13.99 5.37 -0.57
N CYS A 124 13.80 5.29 -1.88
CA CYS A 124 13.61 6.47 -2.71
C CYS A 124 12.48 6.32 -3.72
N VAL A 125 11.92 7.46 -4.11
CA VAL A 125 10.93 7.57 -5.18
C VAL A 125 11.57 8.34 -6.34
N TYR A 126 11.55 7.73 -7.51
CA TYR A 126 12.06 8.35 -8.72
C TYR A 126 11.07 9.37 -9.29
N MET A 127 11.58 10.46 -9.85
CA MET A 127 10.82 11.49 -10.57
C MET A 127 11.31 11.59 -12.02
N GLU A 128 10.36 11.55 -12.96
CA GLU A 128 10.60 11.80 -14.39
C GLU A 128 11.44 13.05 -14.66
N VAL A 129 12.25 13.00 -15.72
CA VAL A 129 13.26 14.02 -16.02
C VAL A 129 12.89 14.92 -17.21
N ASP A 130 11.60 15.00 -17.55
CA ASP A 130 11.07 15.78 -18.68
C ASP A 130 11.71 15.38 -20.01
N VAL A 131 11.73 14.06 -20.27
CA VAL A 131 12.15 13.50 -21.56
C VAL A 131 11.22 13.96 -22.68
N ALA A 132 11.67 13.81 -23.93
CA ALA A 132 10.83 14.09 -25.08
C ALA A 132 9.51 13.27 -25.03
N PRO A 133 8.37 13.79 -25.52
CA PRO A 133 7.07 13.10 -25.45
C PRO A 133 7.09 11.65 -25.93
N GLU A 134 7.83 11.36 -26.99
CA GLU A 134 8.02 10.03 -27.58
C GLU A 134 8.79 9.05 -26.68
N ASP A 135 9.61 9.55 -25.76
CA ASP A 135 10.46 8.75 -24.87
C ASP A 135 9.84 8.46 -23.50
N ARG A 136 8.73 9.12 -23.13
CA ARG A 136 8.07 8.93 -21.81
C ARG A 136 7.78 7.47 -21.48
N ALA A 137 7.34 6.69 -22.47
CA ALA A 137 7.00 5.28 -22.25
C ALA A 137 8.24 4.42 -22.02
N LYS A 138 9.34 4.77 -22.70
CA LYS A 138 10.63 4.10 -22.56
C LYS A 138 11.26 4.43 -21.21
N GLU A 139 11.20 5.69 -20.79
CA GLU A 139 11.63 6.12 -19.45
C GLU A 139 10.82 5.38 -18.37
N ALA A 140 9.48 5.46 -18.40
CA ALA A 140 8.62 4.77 -17.44
C ALA A 140 8.92 3.27 -17.34
N ALA A 141 9.12 2.58 -18.47
CA ALA A 141 9.48 1.17 -18.48
C ALA A 141 10.85 0.88 -17.83
N ALA A 142 11.87 1.71 -18.10
CA ALA A 142 13.19 1.55 -17.51
C ALA A 142 13.16 1.70 -15.99
N LEU A 143 12.34 2.62 -15.49
CA LEU A 143 12.20 2.90 -14.06
C LEU A 143 11.42 1.83 -13.32
N VAL A 144 10.39 1.28 -13.96
CA VAL A 144 9.68 0.11 -13.43
C VAL A 144 10.63 -1.07 -13.30
N ALA A 145 11.52 -1.28 -14.27
CA ALA A 145 12.55 -2.31 -14.19
C ALA A 145 13.54 -2.05 -13.04
N LEU A 146 13.95 -0.79 -12.82
CA LEU A 146 14.80 -0.43 -11.68
C LEU A 146 14.09 -0.65 -10.33
N CYS A 147 12.82 -0.29 -10.20
CA CYS A 147 12.04 -0.53 -8.99
C CYS A 147 11.82 -2.03 -8.70
N ALA A 148 11.87 -2.87 -9.73
CA ALA A 148 11.73 -4.32 -9.58
C ALA A 148 13.03 -5.00 -9.13
N ASP A 149 14.17 -4.31 -9.20
CA ASP A 149 15.46 -4.83 -8.74
C ASP A 149 15.62 -4.63 -7.22
N PRO A 150 15.58 -5.71 -6.41
CA PRO A 150 15.66 -5.62 -4.96
C PRO A 150 17.07 -5.24 -4.46
N SER A 151 18.07 -5.15 -5.34
CA SER A 151 19.43 -4.74 -4.97
C SER A 151 19.56 -3.25 -4.69
N ASN A 152 18.57 -2.45 -5.12
CA ASN A 152 18.55 -1.00 -4.94
C ASN A 152 17.38 -0.54 -4.04
N ARG A 153 17.29 0.77 -3.83
CA ARG A 153 16.39 1.40 -2.85
C ARG A 153 15.16 2.05 -3.47
N LEU A 154 15.00 2.00 -4.80
CA LEU A 154 13.84 2.57 -5.48
C LEU A 154 12.60 1.74 -5.18
N CYS A 155 11.62 2.37 -4.53
CA CYS A 155 10.37 1.73 -4.13
C CYS A 155 9.14 2.29 -4.85
N GLY A 156 9.34 3.30 -5.70
CA GLY A 156 8.29 3.85 -6.53
C GLY A 156 8.80 4.86 -7.54
N ALA A 157 7.93 5.21 -8.48
CA ALA A 157 8.19 6.20 -9.51
C ALA A 157 6.97 7.09 -9.74
N VAL A 158 7.23 8.37 -9.97
CA VAL A 158 6.31 9.29 -10.64
C VAL A 158 6.81 9.43 -12.07
N ILE A 159 5.96 9.04 -13.02
CA ILE A 159 6.32 8.96 -14.44
C ILE A 159 5.83 10.18 -15.22
N GLY A 160 6.51 10.48 -16.32
CA GLY A 160 6.04 11.48 -17.28
C GLY A 160 4.69 11.10 -17.86
N ALA A 161 3.78 12.06 -18.02
CA ALA A 161 2.47 11.85 -18.62
C ALA A 161 2.10 12.98 -19.58
N PRO A 162 1.22 12.74 -20.58
CA PRO A 162 0.85 13.74 -21.57
C PRO A 162 -0.23 14.71 -21.03
N VAL A 163 0.09 15.43 -19.96
CA VAL A 163 -0.80 16.39 -19.29
C VAL A 163 -1.12 17.57 -20.21
N VAL A 164 -0.11 18.19 -20.82
CA VAL A 164 -0.23 19.42 -21.61
C VAL A 164 -0.49 19.11 -23.09
N ASP A 165 0.22 18.13 -23.63
CA ASP A 165 0.29 17.82 -25.07
C ASP A 165 -0.61 16.65 -25.52
N GLY A 166 -1.15 15.87 -24.59
CA GLY A 166 -2.13 14.82 -24.90
C GLY A 166 -3.57 15.30 -24.83
N THR A 167 -4.47 14.54 -25.45
CA THR A 167 -5.92 14.60 -25.21
C THR A 167 -6.28 13.99 -23.85
N VAL A 168 -7.52 14.20 -23.40
CA VAL A 168 -8.02 13.55 -22.18
C VAL A 168 -8.05 12.03 -22.33
N ASP A 169 -8.41 11.51 -23.52
CA ASP A 169 -8.48 10.08 -23.80
C ASP A 169 -7.09 9.41 -23.83
N GLU A 170 -6.10 10.07 -24.43
CA GLU A 170 -4.71 9.59 -24.40
C GLU A 170 -4.14 9.56 -22.98
N PHE A 171 -4.47 10.58 -22.18
CA PHE A 171 -4.09 10.59 -20.77
C PHE A 171 -4.82 9.50 -19.97
N ALA A 172 -6.11 9.27 -20.21
CA ALA A 172 -6.88 8.21 -19.56
C ALA A 172 -6.28 6.82 -19.84
N ALA A 173 -5.99 6.52 -21.11
CA ALA A 173 -5.33 5.28 -21.50
C ALA A 173 -3.92 5.14 -20.88
N TRP A 174 -3.21 6.27 -20.71
CA TRP A 174 -1.91 6.31 -20.05
C TRP A 174 -2.02 5.93 -18.57
N VAL A 175 -2.88 6.60 -17.81
CA VAL A 175 -3.02 6.34 -16.37
C VAL A 175 -3.59 4.95 -16.09
N GLU A 176 -4.56 4.48 -16.88
CA GLU A 176 -5.12 3.12 -16.75
C GLU A 176 -4.04 2.04 -16.91
N ARG A 177 -3.18 2.20 -17.91
CA ARG A 177 -2.08 1.26 -18.16
C ARG A 177 -1.08 1.24 -17.00
N TRP A 178 -0.65 2.42 -16.55
CA TRP A 178 0.47 2.52 -15.61
C TRP A 178 0.05 2.37 -14.15
N SER A 179 -1.20 2.69 -13.79
CA SER A 179 -1.73 2.45 -12.43
C SER A 179 -1.79 0.95 -12.09
N ALA A 180 -1.83 0.08 -13.09
CA ALA A 180 -1.74 -1.38 -12.89
C ALA A 180 -0.34 -1.85 -12.45
N VAL A 181 0.68 -0.99 -12.55
CA VAL A 181 2.06 -1.32 -12.16
C VAL A 181 2.31 -0.85 -10.71
N PRO A 182 2.56 -1.77 -9.75
CA PRO A 182 2.60 -1.40 -8.33
C PRO A 182 3.64 -0.35 -7.94
N SER A 183 4.74 -0.21 -8.70
CA SER A 183 5.77 0.79 -8.44
C SER A 183 5.40 2.18 -8.97
N VAL A 184 4.43 2.32 -9.86
CA VAL A 184 3.98 3.64 -10.32
C VAL A 184 3.06 4.24 -9.26
N LYS A 185 3.47 5.39 -8.71
CA LYS A 185 2.77 6.08 -7.61
C LYS A 185 2.12 7.37 -8.04
N GLY A 186 2.53 7.93 -9.17
CA GLY A 186 2.01 9.19 -9.66
C GLY A 186 2.44 9.50 -11.08
N VAL A 187 1.93 10.62 -11.54
CA VAL A 187 2.23 11.20 -12.85
C VAL A 187 2.63 12.65 -12.70
N ARG A 188 3.48 13.10 -13.62
CA ARG A 188 3.99 14.47 -13.68
C ARG A 188 4.13 14.92 -15.13
N GLN A 189 3.99 16.22 -15.31
CA GLN A 189 4.60 16.94 -16.42
C GLN A 189 5.00 18.31 -15.90
N VAL A 190 6.19 18.75 -16.25
CA VAL A 190 6.72 20.03 -15.81
C VAL A 190 5.89 21.18 -16.40
N LEU A 191 5.33 22.04 -15.53
CA LEU A 191 4.43 23.12 -15.93
C LEU A 191 5.06 24.52 -15.85
N HIS A 192 6.19 24.71 -15.14
CA HIS A 192 6.84 26.02 -15.04
C HIS A 192 7.34 26.63 -16.37
N PRO A 193 7.57 25.88 -17.47
CA PRO A 193 7.82 26.46 -18.79
C PRO A 193 6.54 26.94 -19.49
N GLN A 194 5.35 26.48 -19.05
CA GLN A 194 4.08 26.81 -19.67
C GLN A 194 3.60 28.21 -19.28
N PRO A 195 2.68 28.82 -20.05
CA PRO A 195 2.04 30.08 -19.67
C PRO A 195 1.36 29.98 -18.29
N ALA A 196 1.34 31.10 -17.56
CA ALA A 196 0.68 31.17 -16.26
C ALA A 196 -0.79 30.73 -16.35
N GLY A 197 -1.25 29.98 -15.35
CA GLY A 197 -2.61 29.45 -15.29
C GLY A 197 -2.87 28.22 -16.16
N THR A 198 -1.87 27.67 -16.86
CA THR A 198 -2.05 26.46 -17.70
C THR A 198 -2.68 25.30 -16.93
N CYS A 199 -2.37 25.12 -15.65
CA CYS A 199 -2.92 24.05 -14.83
C CYS A 199 -4.46 24.12 -14.64
N LEU A 200 -5.09 25.25 -14.94
CA LEU A 200 -6.55 25.45 -14.87
C LEU A 200 -7.27 25.24 -16.20
N ARG A 201 -6.58 24.85 -17.27
CA ARG A 201 -7.22 24.47 -18.53
C ARG A 201 -8.18 23.30 -18.27
N ASP A 202 -9.39 23.36 -18.83
CA ASP A 202 -10.47 22.41 -18.51
C ASP A 202 -10.07 20.93 -18.71
N ASP A 203 -9.30 20.65 -19.76
CA ASP A 203 -8.77 19.31 -20.02
C ASP A 203 -7.70 18.87 -19.00
N ILE A 204 -6.88 19.78 -18.48
CA ILE A 204 -5.88 19.48 -17.45
C ILE A 204 -6.58 19.23 -16.11
N VAL A 205 -7.62 20.01 -15.77
CA VAL A 205 -8.47 19.75 -14.60
C VAL A 205 -9.13 18.37 -14.72
N ALA A 206 -9.61 17.99 -15.91
CA ALA A 206 -10.17 16.66 -16.16
C ALA A 206 -9.12 15.56 -15.98
N LYS A 207 -7.91 15.74 -16.52
CA LYS A 207 -6.78 14.79 -16.35
C LYS A 207 -6.35 14.65 -14.89
N ALA A 208 -6.31 15.75 -14.13
CA ALA A 208 -6.01 15.71 -12.71
C ALA A 208 -7.04 14.90 -11.92
N LYS A 209 -8.33 15.04 -12.23
CA LYS A 209 -9.39 14.19 -11.65
C LYS A 209 -9.21 12.73 -12.01
N LEU A 210 -8.95 12.43 -13.29
CA LEU A 210 -8.67 11.07 -13.76
C LEU A 210 -7.51 10.43 -13.00
N ALA A 211 -6.40 11.16 -12.78
CA ALA A 211 -5.30 10.63 -11.98
C ALA A 211 -5.75 10.23 -10.57
N GLY A 212 -6.61 11.03 -9.92
CA GLY A 212 -7.20 10.70 -8.63
C GLY A 212 -8.11 9.47 -8.66
N ASP A 213 -8.92 9.31 -9.72
CA ASP A 213 -9.78 8.14 -9.91
C ASP A 213 -8.98 6.83 -10.03
N PHE A 214 -7.74 6.91 -10.52
CA PHE A 214 -6.78 5.79 -10.58
C PHE A 214 -5.84 5.71 -9.36
N ASP A 215 -6.10 6.46 -8.29
CA ASP A 215 -5.29 6.52 -7.06
C ASP A 215 -3.82 6.96 -7.29
N LEU A 216 -3.56 7.67 -8.39
CA LEU A 216 -2.25 8.23 -8.70
C LEU A 216 -2.08 9.62 -8.09
N VAL A 217 -0.90 9.89 -7.55
CA VAL A 217 -0.48 11.25 -7.17
C VAL A 217 -0.30 12.09 -8.44
N PHE A 218 -0.72 13.35 -8.39
CA PHE A 218 -0.47 14.33 -9.43
C PHE A 218 0.57 15.34 -8.94
N GLU A 219 1.79 15.24 -9.45
CA GLU A 219 2.92 16.12 -9.10
C GLU A 219 2.84 17.45 -9.88
N LEU A 220 3.11 18.56 -9.19
CA LEU A 220 3.00 19.91 -9.75
C LEU A 220 4.33 20.66 -9.60
N CYS A 221 5.08 20.76 -10.69
CA CYS A 221 6.25 21.64 -10.82
C CYS A 221 5.86 22.90 -11.58
N VAL A 222 5.59 23.98 -10.84
CA VAL A 222 5.07 25.26 -11.35
C VAL A 222 5.96 26.42 -10.91
N ARG A 223 5.74 27.62 -11.46
CA ARG A 223 6.35 28.84 -10.90
C ARG A 223 5.59 29.26 -9.64
N ALA A 224 6.27 29.99 -8.75
CA ALA A 224 5.65 30.56 -7.54
C ALA A 224 4.41 31.42 -7.83
N ASP A 225 4.39 32.13 -8.96
CA ASP A 225 3.25 32.97 -9.36
C ASP A 225 1.98 32.15 -9.68
N ASP A 226 2.12 30.87 -9.99
CA ASP A 226 1.03 29.95 -10.31
C ASP A 226 0.44 29.23 -9.09
N LEU A 227 0.95 29.47 -7.87
CA LEU A 227 0.46 28.79 -6.66
C LEU A 227 -1.04 29.01 -6.40
N LYS A 228 -1.58 30.18 -6.79
CA LYS A 228 -3.03 30.43 -6.73
C LYS A 228 -3.81 29.53 -7.70
N SER A 229 -3.27 29.32 -8.89
CA SER A 229 -3.83 28.42 -9.90
C SER A 229 -3.77 26.97 -9.43
N VAL A 230 -2.67 26.56 -8.80
CA VAL A 230 -2.54 25.23 -8.15
C VAL A 230 -3.59 25.02 -7.07
N ALA A 231 -3.79 26.00 -6.18
CA ALA A 231 -4.82 25.90 -5.15
C ALA A 231 -6.23 25.75 -5.73
N ALA A 232 -6.53 26.47 -6.81
CA ALA A 232 -7.80 26.34 -7.52
C ALA A 232 -7.96 24.98 -8.22
N LEU A 233 -6.89 24.43 -8.80
CA LEU A 233 -6.88 23.07 -9.36
C LEU A 233 -7.17 22.01 -8.29
N ALA A 234 -6.48 22.10 -7.14
CA ALA A 234 -6.68 21.19 -6.03
C ALA A 234 -8.13 21.24 -5.49
N ALA A 235 -8.72 22.44 -5.42
CA ALA A 235 -10.13 22.61 -5.05
C ALA A 235 -11.09 22.02 -6.10
N ALA A 236 -10.73 22.08 -7.39
CA ALA A 236 -11.54 21.52 -8.47
C ALA A 236 -11.48 19.99 -8.54
N ALA A 237 -10.43 19.35 -8.00
CA ALA A 237 -10.17 17.91 -8.03
C ALA A 237 -9.93 17.34 -6.61
N PRO A 238 -10.91 17.39 -5.70
CA PRO A 238 -10.71 17.08 -4.28
C PRO A 238 -10.42 15.61 -3.98
N SER A 239 -10.68 14.69 -4.91
CA SER A 239 -10.32 13.27 -4.79
C SER A 239 -8.86 12.98 -5.15
N THR A 240 -8.17 13.92 -5.79
CA THR A 240 -6.78 13.74 -6.24
C THR A 240 -5.80 14.17 -5.17
N ARG A 241 -4.79 13.34 -4.91
CA ARG A 241 -3.64 13.72 -4.09
C ARG A 241 -2.66 14.50 -4.95
N PHE A 242 -2.46 15.77 -4.61
CA PHE A 242 -1.44 16.61 -5.23
C PHE A 242 -0.20 16.65 -4.37
N VAL A 243 0.97 16.61 -5.01
CA VAL A 243 2.24 16.98 -4.41
C VAL A 243 2.74 18.21 -5.17
N LEU A 244 3.08 19.24 -4.40
CA LEU A 244 3.63 20.48 -4.93
C LEU A 244 5.15 20.35 -4.84
N ASP A 245 5.81 20.41 -5.99
CA ASP A 245 7.26 20.49 -6.07
C ASP A 245 7.77 21.85 -5.54
N HIS A 246 9.08 21.94 -5.39
CA HIS A 246 9.88 23.09 -4.94
C HIS A 246 9.49 24.46 -5.52
#